data_AF-A0AA41QH55-F1
#
_entry.id   AF-A0AA41QH55-F1
#
_cell.length_a   1.000
_cell.length_b   1.000
_cell.length_c   1.000
_cell.angle_alpha   90.00
_cell.angle_beta   90.00
_cell.angle_gamma   90.00
#
_symmetry.space_group_name_H-M   'P 1'
#
loop_
_entity.id
_entity.type
_entity.pdbx_description
1 polymer ?
#
loop_
_entity_poly.entity_id
_entity_poly.type
_entity_poly.pdbx_seq_one_letter_code
_entity_poly.pdbx_strand_id
1 'polypeptide(L)'
;MAGPTPFSIAVPDEVLTDLAERLAGTRFVDDSPRRPPSRMSVPYLRDLVRSWRTWDWRARERWLNGHPQFTADLATPHSTCTRVPTGRTRRRCS
;
A
#
# COMPACT_ATOMS: atom_id res chain seq x y z
N MET A 1 2.79 -27.19 7.32
CA MET A 1 3.20 -25.81 6.98
C MET A 1 3.06 -25.65 5.48
N ALA A 2 2.20 -24.75 5.00
CA ALA A 2 2.15 -24.41 3.58
C ALA A 2 3.44 -23.66 3.22
N GLY A 3 4.12 -24.10 2.16
CA GLY A 3 5.29 -23.40 1.63
C GLY A 3 4.89 -22.12 0.90
N PRO A 4 5.85 -21.25 0.58
CA PRO A 4 5.59 -20.04 -0.20
C PRO A 4 5.03 -20.40 -1.60
N THR A 5 3.97 -19.72 -2.01
CA THR A 5 3.33 -19.90 -3.32
C THR A 5 3.89 -18.87 -4.31
N PRO A 6 4.23 -19.27 -5.55
CA PRO A 6 4.67 -18.32 -6.57
C PRO A 6 3.63 -17.23 -6.83
N PHE A 7 4.11 -16.00 -7.01
CA PHE A 7 3.28 -14.83 -7.25
C PHE A 7 3.75 -14.10 -8.51
N SER A 8 2.79 -13.61 -9.29
CA SER A 8 3.03 -12.71 -10.41
C SER A 8 2.05 -11.55 -10.32
N ILE A 9 2.56 -10.36 -10.58
CA ILE A 9 1.76 -9.13 -10.64
C ILE A 9 1.01 -9.15 -11.97
N ALA A 10 -0.32 -9.07 -11.90
CA ALA A 10 -1.18 -8.92 -13.07
C ALA A 10 -2.18 -7.80 -12.77
N VAL A 11 -1.87 -6.58 -13.20
CA VAL A 11 -2.75 -5.42 -12.99
C VAL A 11 -3.77 -5.36 -14.12
N PRO A 12 -5.09 -5.36 -13.85
CA PRO A 12 -6.11 -5.21 -14.89
C PRO A 12 -6.00 -3.90 -15.67
N ASP A 13 -6.32 -3.91 -16.97
CA ASP A 13 -6.28 -2.71 -17.83
C ASP A 13 -7.20 -1.59 -17.33
N GLU A 14 -8.35 -1.96 -16.75
CA GLU A 14 -9.31 -1.05 -16.13
C GLU A 14 -8.69 -0.23 -14.99
N VAL A 15 -7.76 -0.81 -14.22
CA VAL A 15 -7.06 -0.10 -13.14
C VAL A 15 -6.09 0.94 -13.71
N LEU A 16 -5.41 0.63 -14.81
CA LEU A 16 -4.53 1.60 -15.47
C LEU A 16 -5.32 2.71 -16.16
N THR A 17 -6.50 2.38 -16.69
CA THR A 17 -7.43 3.35 -17.28
C THR A 17 -7.96 4.30 -16.21
N ASP A 18 -8.46 3.77 -15.08
CA ASP A 18 -8.88 4.57 -13.92
C ASP A 18 -7.75 5.47 -13.41
N LEU A 19 -6.54 4.92 -13.30
CA LEU A 19 -5.36 5.70 -12.90
C LEU A 19 -5.11 6.89 -13.85
N ALA A 20 -5.15 6.66 -15.16
CA ALA A 20 -4.93 7.71 -16.15
C ALA A 20 -6.00 8.82 -16.05
N GLU A 21 -7.27 8.46 -15.88
CA GLU A 21 -8.37 9.39 -15.69
C GLU A 21 -8.22 10.21 -14.42
N ARG A 22 -7.87 9.57 -13.29
CA ARG A 22 -7.66 10.25 -12.00
C ARG A 22 -6.47 11.19 -12.02
N LEU A 23 -5.37 10.80 -12.66
CA LEU A 23 -4.21 11.67 -12.83
C LEU A 23 -4.53 12.86 -13.77
N ALA A 24 -5.36 12.66 -14.79
CA ALA A 24 -5.83 13.75 -15.65
C ALA A 24 -6.76 14.73 -14.92
N GLY A 25 -7.63 14.22 -14.05
CA GLY A 25 -8.57 14.99 -13.23
C GLY A 25 -7.99 15.58 -11.94
N THR A 26 -6.67 15.51 -11.74
CA THR A 26 -6.04 15.96 -10.48
C THR A 26 -6.21 17.47 -10.29
N ARG A 27 -6.84 17.84 -9.17
CA ARG A 27 -6.99 19.23 -8.73
C ARG A 27 -5.88 19.56 -7.73
N PHE A 28 -5.02 20.51 -8.07
CA PHE A 28 -3.94 20.96 -7.19
C PHE A 28 -4.45 22.10 -6.29
N VAL A 29 -4.14 22.02 -5.01
CA VAL A 29 -4.34 23.12 -4.06
C VAL A 29 -3.01 23.83 -3.91
N ASP A 30 -2.97 25.15 -4.02
CA ASP A 30 -1.74 25.92 -3.89
C ASP A 30 -1.14 25.80 -2.49
N ASP A 31 0.19 25.96 -2.41
CA ASP A 31 0.91 25.85 -1.15
C ASP A 31 0.51 26.97 -0.18
N SER A 32 0.25 26.60 1.07
CA SER A 32 0.01 27.58 2.11
C SER A 32 1.27 28.41 2.40
N PRO A 33 1.16 29.72 2.66
CA PRO A 33 2.30 30.56 3.09
C PRO A 33 3.00 30.04 4.35
N ARG A 34 2.32 29.21 5.17
CA ARG A 34 2.85 28.60 6.39
C ARG A 34 3.22 27.11 6.21
N ARG A 35 3.48 26.66 4.98
CA ARG A 35 3.80 25.25 4.71
C ARG A 35 5.10 24.84 5.43
N PRO A 36 5.08 23.78 6.27
CA PRO A 36 6.30 23.24 6.85
C PRO A 36 7.22 22.62 5.76
N PRO A 37 8.55 22.71 5.89
CA PRO A 37 9.50 22.19 4.91
C PRO A 37 9.43 20.67 4.66
N SER A 38 8.91 19.92 5.64
CA SER A 38 8.73 18.46 5.56
C SER A 38 7.59 18.00 4.65
N ARG A 39 6.78 18.93 4.13
CA ARG A 39 5.69 18.61 3.19
C ARG A 39 6.16 18.72 1.75
N MET A 40 5.57 17.86 0.92
CA MET A 40 5.69 17.93 -0.53
C MET A 40 5.19 19.29 -1.04
N SER A 41 5.95 19.92 -1.93
CA SER A 41 5.54 21.17 -2.56
C SER A 41 4.62 20.90 -3.74
N VAL A 42 3.74 21.86 -4.04
CA VAL A 42 2.82 21.78 -5.18
C VAL A 42 3.56 21.66 -6.53
N PRO A 43 4.67 22.39 -6.78
CA PRO A 43 5.45 22.21 -8.00
C PRO A 43 5.94 20.77 -8.17
N TYR A 44 6.51 20.19 -7.10
CA TYR A 44 6.98 18.80 -7.15
C TYR A 44 5.84 17.82 -7.40
N LEU A 45 4.68 18.02 -6.76
CA LEU A 45 3.52 17.17 -7.00
C LEU A 45 3.02 17.26 -8.45
N ARG A 46 3.03 18.45 -9.05
CA ARG A 46 2.68 18.63 -10.47
C ARG A 46 3.63 17.89 -11.40
N ASP A 47 4.93 17.94 -11.13
CA ASP A 47 5.94 17.21 -11.91
C ASP A 47 5.80 15.69 -11.73
N LEU A 48 5.51 15.24 -10.51
CA LEU A 48 5.24 13.82 -10.24
C LEU A 48 4.02 13.33 -11.02
N VAL A 49 2.89 14.04 -10.95
CA VAL A 49 1.67 13.70 -11.70
C VAL A 49 1.94 13.69 -13.20
N ARG A 50 2.68 14.67 -13.73
CA ARG A 50 3.07 14.71 -15.15
C ARG A 50 3.89 13.48 -15.53
N SER A 51 4.87 13.11 -14.70
CA SER A 51 5.73 11.95 -14.97
C SER A 51 4.93 10.64 -15.01
N TRP A 52 3.97 10.47 -14.10
CA TRP A 52 3.15 9.26 -13.99
C TRP A 52 2.15 9.09 -15.13
N ARG A 53 1.69 10.20 -15.73
CA ARG A 53 0.80 10.16 -16.91
C ARG A 53 1.49 9.65 -18.16
N THR A 54 2.80 9.84 -18.28
CA THR A 54 3.59 9.37 -19.43
C THR A 54 4.43 8.13 -19.11
N TRP A 55 4.28 7.58 -17.90
CA TRP A 55 5.04 6.43 -17.45
C TRP A 55 4.50 5.14 -18.07
N ASP A 56 5.41 4.28 -18.57
CA ASP A 56 5.03 2.96 -19.07
C ASP A 56 4.85 1.96 -17.90
N TRP A 57 3.63 1.91 -17.38
CA TRP A 57 3.25 1.00 -16.29
C TRP A 57 3.42 -0.47 -16.68
N ARG A 58 3.18 -0.83 -17.95
CA ARG A 58 3.32 -2.21 -18.43
C ARG A 58 4.78 -2.63 -18.57
N ALA A 59 5.69 -1.72 -18.92
CA ALA A 59 7.12 -1.98 -18.81
C ALA A 59 7.55 -2.21 -17.36
N ARG A 60 7.01 -1.43 -16.41
CA ARG A 60 7.35 -1.58 -15.01
C ARG A 60 6.84 -2.90 -14.41
N GLU A 61 5.62 -3.30 -14.75
CA GLU A 61 5.05 -4.60 -14.35
C GLU A 61 5.87 -5.77 -14.89
N ARG A 62 6.25 -5.74 -16.17
CA ARG A 62 7.13 -6.76 -16.77
C ARG A 62 8.49 -6.82 -16.06
N TRP A 63 9.07 -5.66 -15.75
CA TRP A 63 10.33 -5.60 -15.01
C TRP A 63 10.20 -6.22 -13.61
N LEU A 64 9.11 -5.92 -12.88
CA LEU A 64 8.87 -6.50 -11.55
C LEU A 64 8.67 -8.02 -11.62
N ASN A 65 7.92 -8.50 -12.62
CA ASN A 65 7.72 -9.92 -12.86
C ASN A 65 8.97 -10.65 -13.37
N GLY A 66 10.03 -9.92 -13.75
CA GLY A 66 11.34 -10.50 -14.02
C GLY A 66 12.05 -11.04 -12.77
N HIS A 67 11.56 -10.70 -11.59
CA HIS A 67 12.08 -11.19 -10.31
C HIS A 67 11.16 -12.26 -9.72
N PRO A 68 11.70 -13.37 -9.16
CA PRO A 68 10.90 -14.35 -8.44
C PRO A 68 10.20 -13.71 -7.23
N GLN A 69 8.87 -13.82 -7.19
CA GLN A 69 8.03 -13.31 -6.11
C GLN A 69 7.20 -14.45 -5.54
N PHE A 70 6.93 -14.39 -4.24
CA PHE A 70 6.18 -15.42 -3.53
C PHE A 70 5.29 -14.81 -2.47
N THR A 71 4.13 -15.42 -2.25
CA THR A 71 3.25 -15.15 -1.13
C THR A 71 3.39 -16.25 -0.09
N ALA A 72 3.38 -15.90 1.19
CA ALA A 72 3.43 -16.85 2.28
C ALA A 72 2.26 -16.60 3.23
N ASP A 73 1.50 -17.67 3.52
CA ASP A 73 0.49 -17.63 4.55
C ASP A 73 1.16 -17.60 5.91
N LEU A 74 1.28 -16.41 6.47
CA LEU A 74 1.67 -16.24 7.85
C LEU A 74 0.45 -16.58 8.71
N ALA A 75 0.44 -17.78 9.30
CA ALA A 75 -0.51 -18.11 10.35
C ALA A 75 -0.26 -17.15 11.52
N THR A 76 -0.98 -16.02 11.54
CA THR A 76 -1.00 -15.10 12.67
C THR A 76 -1.65 -15.82 13.84
N PRO A 77 -0.91 -16.16 14.92
CA PRO A 77 -1.55 -16.66 16.13
C PRO A 77 -2.42 -15.52 16.65
N HIS A 78 -3.68 -15.84 16.95
CA HIS A 78 -4.58 -14.90 17.60
C HIS A 78 -3.90 -14.28 18.82
N SER A 79 -4.08 -12.98 18.93
CA SER A 79 -3.67 -12.08 20.00
C SER A 79 -3.45 -12.80 21.33
N THR A 80 -2.23 -12.73 21.87
CA THR A 80 -1.94 -13.19 23.22
C THR A 80 -2.90 -12.50 24.20
N CYS A 81 -3.85 -13.26 24.75
CA CYS A 81 -4.66 -12.79 25.86
C CYS A 81 -3.78 -12.84 27.11
N THR A 82 -3.04 -11.76 27.37
CA THR A 82 -2.26 -11.63 28.60
C THR A 82 -3.23 -11.44 29.75
N ARG A 83 -3.46 -12.51 30.51
CA ARG A 83 -4.21 -12.43 31.76
C ARG A 83 -3.39 -11.62 32.76
N VAL A 84 -3.78 -10.38 33.01
CA VAL A 84 -3.27 -9.59 34.14
C VAL A 84 -3.80 -10.23 35.42
N PRO A 85 -2.95 -10.68 36.36
CA PRO A 85 -3.42 -11.15 37.65
C PRO A 85 -3.82 -9.94 38.50
N THR A 86 -5.08 -9.51 38.41
CA THR A 86 -5.66 -8.68 39.48
C THR A 86 -6.14 -9.61 40.59
N GLY A 87 -5.68 -9.34 41.80
CA GLY A 87 -5.82 -10.22 42.95
C GLY A 87 -7.26 -10.61 43.27
N ARG A 88 -7.41 -11.87 43.69
CA ARG A 88 -8.52 -12.44 44.49
C ARG A 88 -9.95 -12.15 44.00
N THR A 89 -10.49 -13.08 43.21
CA THR A 89 -11.74 -13.77 43.55
C THR A 89 -11.93 -15.03 42.71
N ARG A 90 -12.10 -16.18 43.36
CA ARG A 90 -12.45 -17.45 42.72
C ARG A 90 -13.85 -17.34 42.10
N ARG A 91 -13.98 -17.53 40.80
CA ARG A 91 -15.21 -18.07 40.19
C ARG A 91 -14.85 -19.11 39.13
N ARG A 92 -15.41 -20.31 39.28
CA ARG A 92 -15.36 -21.44 38.34
C ARG A 92 -16.01 -21.01 37.02
N CYS A 93 -15.35 -21.26 35.90
CA CYS A 93 -16.02 -21.35 34.61
C CYS A 93 -16.65 -22.75 34.49
N SER A 94 -17.91 -22.81 34.06
CA SER A 94 -18.50 -24.00 33.40
C SER A 94 -18.21 -23.92 31.92
#